data_AF-A0A4R3F5B1-F1
#
_entry.id   AF-A0A4R3F5B1-F1
#
_cell.length_a   1.000
_cell.length_b   1.000
_cell.length_c   1.000
_cell.angle_alpha   90.00
_cell.angle_beta   90.00
_cell.angle_gamma   90.00
#
_symmetry.space_group_name_H-M   'P 1'
#
loop_
_entity.id
_entity.type
_entity.pdbx_description
1 polymer ?
#
loop_
_entity_poly.entity_id
_entity_poly.type
_entity_poly.pdbx_seq_one_letter_code
_entity_poly.pdbx_strand_id
1 'polypeptide(L)'
;MIMDHRLPSELNNQEIADRIRKQVTAIRELLEAYEPRSTIFAWLDTLRAVEECINLVMVDWSTAEESFFSDLLSTPVDRFLIAPTYLVAVRERMTAKFSANFAARFGNLMVQCFAIRRSFALHGIDGATEGLADVGSMIGYFQSRRRHLVAMLHLMPHVCKGRSPFAPLDTLNVVLPLVELYGLPMSGCQTVLNVRAAREKLGLPADLNAELAMLSPLFLEPERAPIVDMPITADGVEILKSREQLRDDRLFSAAELRNDIALIEAAYAEFDLSASDFPPCSKLVRKLSNDYIDRDFWIAITPPDLKRLFRRYGASQALQDAFVNASADYNDCLSTYAPMVLVGGVYRSTVTLLSRFLYNWRARCLDRKKRYQIRSGFIFEDAVAAELGSQGFELQALTRVGRAEFDVVTVKNGVIWNVQCKNNFVHLEKVDSDAERFARYNSYLVKAYEKALRKEVGREHLLKKQLGTECIQHMVVSRFPVVTDNARILPFSRIHDFAARAEIILRELTP
;
A
#
# COMPACT_ATOMS: atom_id res chain seq x y z
N MET A 1 23.87 -0.50 21.98
CA MET A 1 23.55 0.08 20.66
C MET A 1 23.58 1.58 20.83
N ILE A 2 24.54 2.29 20.21
CA ILE A 2 24.57 3.76 20.27
C ILE A 2 23.52 4.25 19.28
N MET A 3 22.36 4.69 19.77
CA MET A 3 21.38 5.37 18.93
C MET A 3 21.94 6.77 18.63
N ASP A 4 22.31 7.02 17.38
CA ASP A 4 22.52 8.39 16.91
C ASP A 4 21.15 9.10 16.98
N HIS A 5 21.00 9.97 17.98
CA HIS A 5 19.75 10.69 18.27
C HIS A 5 19.44 11.78 17.25
N ARG A 6 20.35 12.07 16.31
CA ARG A 6 20.12 13.06 15.24
C ARG A 6 19.04 12.57 14.29
N LEU A 7 18.14 13.47 13.90
CA LEU A 7 17.12 13.19 12.90
C LEU A 7 17.78 12.99 11.52
N PRO A 8 17.25 12.12 10.65
CA PRO A 8 17.79 11.96 9.30
C PRO A 8 17.89 13.28 8.52
N SER A 9 17.02 14.24 8.81
CA SER A 9 17.02 15.57 8.19
C SER A 9 18.22 16.45 8.62
N GLU A 10 18.87 16.18 9.74
CA GLU A 10 20.04 16.92 10.23
C GLU A 10 21.37 16.38 9.70
N LEU A 11 21.39 15.13 9.25
CA LEU A 11 22.56 14.43 8.72
C LEU A 11 22.86 14.88 7.29
N ASN A 12 24.12 14.96 6.87
CA ASN A 12 24.45 15.16 5.45
C ASN A 12 24.17 13.88 4.62
N ASN A 13 24.15 13.98 3.28
CA ASN A 13 23.78 12.84 2.42
C ASN A 13 24.70 11.61 2.60
N GLN A 14 25.99 11.82 2.87
CA GLN A 14 26.94 10.74 3.12
C GLN A 14 26.67 10.07 4.46
N GLU A 15 26.42 10.84 5.52
CA GLU A 15 26.03 10.33 6.84
C GLU A 15 24.73 9.52 6.78
N ILE A 16 23.74 9.98 6.00
CA ILE A 16 22.48 9.24 5.78
C ILE A 16 22.77 7.90 5.07
N ALA A 17 23.57 7.91 4.00
CA ALA A 17 23.93 6.68 3.29
C ALA A 17 24.70 5.70 4.19
N ASP A 18 25.60 6.19 5.06
CA ASP A 18 26.29 5.38 6.06
C ASP A 18 25.31 4.80 7.10
N ARG A 19 24.31 5.57 7.51
CA ARG A 19 23.26 5.11 8.44
C ARG A 19 22.40 3.99 7.83
N ILE A 20 21.99 4.14 6.57
CA ILE A 20 21.27 3.10 5.81
C ILE A 20 22.10 1.82 5.78
N ARG A 21 23.38 1.88 5.39
CA ARG A 21 24.28 0.70 5.37
C ARG A 21 24.41 0.01 6.72
N LYS A 22 24.53 0.79 7.81
CA LYS A 22 24.59 0.25 9.18
C LYS A 22 23.30 -0.48 9.56
N GLN A 23 22.14 0.08 9.22
CA GLN A 23 20.84 -0.53 9.51
C GLN A 23 20.63 -1.83 8.72
N VAL A 24 20.98 -1.85 7.43
CA VAL A 24 20.98 -3.09 6.63
C VAL A 24 21.85 -4.16 7.28
N THR A 25 23.08 -3.78 7.68
CA THR A 25 24.02 -4.72 8.31
C THR A 25 23.46 -5.28 9.62
N ALA A 26 22.91 -4.43 10.48
CA ALA A 26 22.33 -4.84 11.76
C ALA A 26 21.15 -5.81 11.59
N ILE A 27 20.24 -5.55 10.65
CA ILE A 27 19.13 -6.48 10.35
C ILE A 27 19.67 -7.84 9.93
N ARG A 28 20.68 -7.86 9.03
CA ARG A 28 21.28 -9.11 8.55
C ARG A 28 21.95 -9.88 9.69
N GLU A 29 22.82 -9.22 10.46
CA GLU A 29 23.53 -9.86 11.59
C GLU A 29 22.58 -10.46 12.63
N LEU A 30 21.47 -9.78 12.93
CA LEU A 30 20.47 -10.27 13.88
C LEU A 30 19.70 -11.48 13.31
N LEU A 31 19.34 -11.46 12.03
CA LEU A 31 18.61 -12.58 11.40
C LEU A 31 19.51 -13.80 11.12
N GLU A 32 20.83 -13.61 11.00
CA GLU A 32 21.80 -14.68 10.72
C GLU A 32 21.81 -15.78 11.79
N ALA A 33 21.47 -15.47 13.04
CA ALA A 33 21.44 -16.43 14.15
C ALA A 33 20.35 -17.51 14.00
N TYR A 34 19.35 -17.27 13.14
CA TYR A 34 18.17 -18.11 13.06
C TYR A 34 18.26 -19.18 11.97
N GLU A 35 17.67 -20.34 12.24
CA GLU A 35 17.52 -21.45 11.29
C GLU A 35 16.44 -21.09 10.27
N PRO A 36 16.73 -21.17 8.95
CA PRO A 36 15.86 -20.61 7.93
C PRO A 36 14.48 -21.27 7.84
N ARG A 37 14.39 -22.60 7.91
CA ARG A 37 13.15 -23.32 7.60
C ARG A 37 12.06 -23.03 8.62
N SER A 38 12.32 -23.30 9.90
CA SER A 38 11.38 -23.12 11.01
C SER A 38 11.02 -21.65 11.21
N THR A 39 12.00 -20.76 11.09
CA THR A 39 11.81 -19.31 11.19
C THR A 39 10.86 -18.79 10.13
N ILE A 40 11.06 -19.16 8.86
CA ILE A 40 10.20 -18.69 7.78
C ILE A 40 8.78 -19.24 7.92
N PHE A 41 8.61 -20.51 8.34
CA PHE A 41 7.27 -21.06 8.58
C PHE A 41 6.55 -20.36 9.73
N ALA A 42 7.23 -20.16 10.87
CA ALA A 42 6.67 -19.43 12.00
C ALA A 42 6.31 -17.99 11.60
N TRP A 43 7.16 -17.34 10.81
CA TRP A 43 6.89 -15.98 10.33
C TRP A 43 5.71 -15.92 9.36
N LEU A 44 5.60 -16.88 8.44
CA LEU A 44 4.44 -17.02 7.56
C LEU A 44 3.13 -17.17 8.37
N ASP A 45 3.13 -18.03 9.40
CA ASP A 45 1.96 -18.22 10.27
C ASP A 45 1.57 -16.93 11.01
N THR A 46 2.55 -16.17 11.49
CA THR A 46 2.31 -14.87 12.13
C THR A 46 1.81 -13.83 11.13
N LEU A 47 2.38 -13.77 9.93
CA LEU A 47 1.90 -12.90 8.86
C LEU A 47 0.44 -13.22 8.51
N ARG A 48 0.05 -14.49 8.48
CA ARG A 48 -1.35 -14.87 8.31
C ARG A 48 -2.23 -14.28 9.41
N ALA A 49 -1.84 -14.42 10.68
CA ALA A 49 -2.61 -13.89 11.80
C ALA A 49 -2.73 -12.36 11.72
N VAL A 50 -1.66 -11.67 11.33
CA VAL A 50 -1.65 -10.22 11.11
C VAL A 50 -2.61 -9.84 9.98
N GLU A 51 -2.55 -10.51 8.84
CA GLU A 51 -3.44 -10.22 7.71
C GLU A 51 -4.91 -10.50 8.03
N GLU A 52 -5.18 -11.59 8.75
CA GLU A 52 -6.52 -11.92 9.24
C GLU A 52 -7.03 -10.82 10.18
N CYS A 53 -6.18 -10.34 11.10
CA CYS A 53 -6.54 -9.24 12.00
C CYS A 53 -6.83 -7.93 11.27
N ILE A 54 -5.99 -7.55 10.29
CA ILE A 54 -6.22 -6.30 9.53
C ILE A 54 -7.55 -6.37 8.79
N ASN A 55 -7.93 -7.52 8.25
CA ASN A 55 -9.13 -7.66 7.43
C ASN A 55 -10.41 -7.92 8.24
N LEU A 56 -10.35 -7.95 9.58
CA LEU A 56 -11.55 -7.99 10.42
C LEU A 56 -12.50 -6.80 10.19
N VAL A 57 -11.96 -5.65 9.78
CA VAL A 57 -12.75 -4.45 9.45
C VAL A 57 -13.54 -4.59 8.14
N MET A 58 -13.20 -5.58 7.31
CA MET A 58 -13.86 -5.85 6.03
C MET A 58 -14.92 -6.95 6.14
N VAL A 59 -15.07 -7.56 7.32
CA VAL A 59 -16.06 -8.60 7.58
C VAL A 59 -17.45 -7.98 7.64
N ASP A 60 -18.43 -8.65 7.04
CA ASP A 60 -19.84 -8.33 7.24
C ASP A 60 -20.29 -8.84 8.62
N TRP A 61 -20.23 -7.94 9.59
CA TRP A 61 -20.72 -8.16 10.95
C TRP A 61 -22.23 -7.94 10.96
N SER A 62 -22.98 -8.92 11.45
CA SER A 62 -24.42 -8.73 11.60
C SER A 62 -24.70 -7.64 12.64
N THR A 63 -25.89 -7.02 12.58
CA THR A 63 -26.30 -5.98 13.54
C THR A 63 -26.18 -6.42 15.01
N ALA A 64 -26.37 -7.71 15.30
CA ALA A 64 -26.19 -8.26 16.65
C ALA A 64 -24.70 -8.34 17.07
N GLU A 65 -23.78 -8.45 16.10
CA GLU A 65 -22.34 -8.61 16.32
C GLU A 65 -21.59 -7.26 16.27
N GLU A 66 -22.16 -6.21 15.68
CA GLU A 66 -21.56 -4.88 15.57
C GLU A 66 -21.11 -4.33 16.93
N SER A 67 -21.95 -4.48 17.97
CA SER A 67 -21.61 -4.07 19.34
C SER A 67 -20.35 -4.76 19.85
N PHE A 68 -20.25 -6.08 19.65
CA PHE A 68 -19.08 -6.86 20.03
C PHE A 68 -17.82 -6.43 19.27
N PHE A 69 -17.94 -6.20 17.96
CA PHE A 69 -16.78 -5.80 17.17
C PHE A 69 -16.31 -4.38 17.54
N SER A 70 -17.23 -3.44 17.76
CA SER A 70 -16.91 -2.09 18.25
C SER A 70 -16.20 -2.12 19.61
N ASP A 71 -16.71 -2.93 20.55
CA ASP A 71 -16.08 -3.16 21.85
C ASP A 71 -14.69 -3.79 21.71
N LEU A 72 -14.54 -4.73 20.78
CA LEU A 72 -13.26 -5.38 20.51
C LEU A 72 -12.23 -4.37 20.01
N LEU A 73 -12.59 -3.53 19.02
CA LEU A 73 -11.69 -2.51 18.49
C LEU A 73 -11.21 -1.55 19.58
N SER A 74 -12.10 -1.19 20.50
CA SER A 74 -11.78 -0.28 21.62
C SER A 74 -11.07 -0.98 22.79
N THR A 75 -10.83 -2.28 22.72
CA THR A 75 -10.26 -3.03 23.84
C THR A 75 -8.74 -2.82 23.93
N PRO A 76 -8.23 -2.36 25.09
CA PRO A 76 -6.79 -2.28 25.30
C PRO A 76 -6.12 -3.64 25.17
N VAL A 77 -5.00 -3.71 24.45
CA VAL A 77 -4.28 -4.98 24.20
C VAL A 77 -3.85 -5.65 25.52
N ASP A 78 -3.54 -4.86 26.55
CA ASP A 78 -3.19 -5.36 27.89
C ASP A 78 -4.29 -6.15 28.57
N ARG A 79 -5.56 -5.90 28.24
CA ARG A 79 -6.69 -6.60 28.83
C ARG A 79 -6.64 -8.10 28.55
N PHE A 80 -6.13 -8.52 27.40
CA PHE A 80 -6.09 -9.93 27.01
C PHE A 80 -5.20 -10.78 27.91
N LEU A 81 -4.22 -10.21 28.60
CA LEU A 81 -3.43 -10.92 29.62
C LEU A 81 -3.85 -10.63 31.05
N ILE A 82 -4.27 -9.40 31.36
CA ILE A 82 -4.66 -9.03 32.73
C ILE A 82 -6.00 -9.69 33.12
N ALA A 83 -6.88 -9.94 32.15
CA ALA A 83 -8.16 -10.62 32.34
C ALA A 83 -8.27 -11.85 31.42
N PRO A 84 -7.66 -12.99 31.76
CA PRO A 84 -7.66 -14.18 30.89
C PRO A 84 -9.06 -14.68 30.52
N THR A 85 -10.05 -14.51 31.39
CA THR A 85 -11.45 -14.85 31.12
C THR A 85 -12.04 -14.02 29.98
N TYR A 86 -11.60 -12.78 29.80
CA TYR A 86 -12.01 -11.94 28.67
C TYR A 86 -11.46 -12.50 27.35
N LEU A 87 -10.19 -12.92 27.31
CA LEU A 87 -9.62 -13.56 26.12
C LEU A 87 -10.35 -14.86 25.77
N VAL A 88 -10.75 -15.67 26.77
CA VAL A 88 -11.56 -16.87 26.55
C VAL A 88 -12.90 -16.51 25.90
N ALA A 89 -13.63 -15.53 26.45
CA ALA A 89 -14.91 -15.09 25.90
C ALA A 89 -14.79 -14.54 24.46
N VAL A 90 -13.74 -13.77 24.17
CA VAL A 90 -13.47 -13.29 22.81
C VAL A 90 -13.17 -14.46 21.87
N ARG A 91 -12.38 -15.45 22.31
CA ARG A 91 -12.09 -16.65 21.51
C ARG A 91 -13.33 -17.49 21.23
N GLU A 92 -14.26 -17.60 22.18
CA GLU A 92 -15.53 -18.29 21.97
C GLU A 92 -16.37 -17.59 20.90
N ARG A 93 -16.50 -16.26 20.97
CA ARG A 93 -17.21 -15.47 19.94
C ARG A 93 -16.55 -15.56 18.57
N MET A 94 -15.22 -15.45 18.52
CA MET A 94 -14.47 -15.61 17.27
C MET A 94 -14.57 -17.03 16.70
N THR A 95 -14.67 -18.05 17.56
CA THR A 95 -14.89 -19.43 17.12
C THR A 95 -16.28 -19.63 16.54
N ALA A 96 -17.29 -18.98 17.12
CA ALA A 96 -18.67 -19.02 16.63
C ALA A 96 -18.83 -18.33 15.28
N LYS A 97 -18.16 -17.19 15.05
CA LYS A 97 -18.19 -16.47 13.76
C LYS A 97 -17.34 -17.15 12.69
N PHE A 98 -16.11 -17.54 13.06
CA PHE A 98 -15.13 -18.08 12.12
C PHE A 98 -14.88 -19.56 12.42
N SER A 99 -13.72 -19.88 12.99
CA SER A 99 -13.34 -21.24 13.35
C SER A 99 -12.41 -21.23 14.55
N ALA A 100 -12.28 -22.38 15.22
CA ALA A 100 -11.37 -22.53 16.35
C ALA A 100 -9.90 -22.22 15.96
N ASN A 101 -9.51 -22.55 14.73
CA ASN A 101 -8.17 -22.27 14.20
C ASN A 101 -7.94 -20.75 14.03
N PHE A 102 -8.94 -20.03 13.54
CA PHE A 102 -8.90 -18.57 13.45
C PHE A 102 -8.79 -17.95 14.85
N ALA A 103 -9.69 -18.34 15.76
CA ALA A 103 -9.70 -17.82 17.12
C ALA A 103 -8.39 -18.11 17.88
N ALA A 104 -7.76 -19.27 17.64
CA ALA A 104 -6.46 -19.59 18.22
C ALA A 104 -5.34 -18.68 17.68
N ARG A 105 -5.28 -18.43 16.36
CA ARG A 105 -4.31 -17.50 15.77
C ARG A 105 -4.52 -16.07 16.27
N PHE A 106 -5.77 -15.61 16.29
CA PHE A 106 -6.12 -14.28 16.82
C PHE A 106 -5.69 -14.14 18.29
N GLY A 107 -6.02 -15.12 19.14
CA GLY A 107 -5.62 -15.12 20.54
C GLY A 107 -4.10 -15.11 20.73
N ASN A 108 -3.37 -15.92 19.96
CA ASN A 108 -1.90 -15.93 19.99
C ASN A 108 -1.30 -14.59 19.53
N LEU A 109 -1.92 -13.94 18.54
CA LEU A 109 -1.53 -12.60 18.11
C LEU A 109 -1.73 -11.58 19.23
N MET A 110 -2.89 -11.57 19.91
CA MET A 110 -3.13 -10.65 21.02
C MET A 110 -2.09 -10.79 22.14
N VAL A 111 -1.72 -12.04 22.46
CA VAL A 111 -0.69 -12.32 23.47
C VAL A 111 0.68 -11.79 23.06
N GLN A 112 1.05 -11.99 21.79
CA GLN A 112 2.30 -11.44 21.26
C GLN A 112 2.30 -9.90 21.25
N CYS A 113 1.19 -9.27 20.85
CA CYS A 113 1.04 -7.81 20.82
C CYS A 113 1.18 -7.20 22.21
N PHE A 114 0.61 -7.84 23.23
CA PHE A 114 0.83 -7.41 24.61
C PHE A 114 2.30 -7.44 25.00
N ALA A 115 2.98 -8.57 24.76
CA ALA A 115 4.37 -8.75 25.16
C ALA A 115 5.27 -7.72 24.48
N ILE A 116 5.12 -7.52 23.17
CA ILE A 116 5.95 -6.59 22.42
C ILE A 116 5.62 -5.13 22.75
N ARG A 117 4.34 -4.78 22.97
CA ARG A 117 3.96 -3.45 23.44
C ARG A 117 4.63 -3.11 24.76
N ARG A 118 4.60 -4.03 25.73
CA ARG A 118 5.27 -3.85 27.03
C ARG A 118 6.78 -3.68 26.85
N SER A 119 7.39 -4.46 25.97
CA SER A 119 8.81 -4.31 25.62
C SER A 119 9.11 -2.93 25.03
N PHE A 120 8.31 -2.46 24.07
CA PHE A 120 8.46 -1.14 23.47
C PHE A 120 8.31 -0.01 24.49
N ALA A 121 7.33 -0.09 25.38
CA ALA A 121 7.15 0.89 26.45
C ALA A 121 8.38 0.94 27.39
N LEU A 122 8.94 -0.21 27.76
CA LEU A 122 10.14 -0.29 28.60
C LEU A 122 11.39 0.29 27.93
N HIS A 123 11.43 0.31 26.59
CA HIS A 123 12.54 0.86 25.80
C HIS A 123 12.27 2.26 25.24
N GLY A 124 11.14 2.90 25.61
CA GLY A 124 10.79 4.26 25.16
C GLY A 124 10.47 4.37 23.67
N ILE A 125 9.88 3.33 23.07
CA ILE A 125 9.44 3.33 21.66
C ILE A 125 7.96 3.71 21.64
N ASP A 126 7.69 5.00 21.81
CA ASP A 126 6.34 5.52 22.09
C ASP A 126 5.36 5.29 20.94
N GLY A 127 5.74 5.59 19.69
CA GLY A 127 4.85 5.43 18.54
C GLY A 127 4.37 3.99 18.31
N ALA A 128 5.21 2.99 18.62
CA ALA A 128 4.80 1.59 18.56
C ALA A 128 3.97 1.18 19.79
N THR A 129 4.22 1.79 20.94
CA THR A 129 3.44 1.59 22.16
C THR A 129 2.01 2.11 22.01
N GLU A 130 1.86 3.30 21.41
CA GLU A 130 0.58 3.90 21.04
C GLU A 130 -0.13 3.11 19.95
N GLY A 131 0.61 2.75 18.89
CA GLY A 131 0.08 1.93 17.80
C GLY A 131 -0.42 0.56 18.25
N LEU A 132 0.01 0.05 19.41
CA LEU A 132 -0.46 -1.21 19.99
C LEU A 132 -1.38 -1.02 21.20
N ALA A 133 -1.86 0.20 21.49
CA ALA A 133 -2.63 0.49 22.70
C ALA A 133 -3.91 -0.34 22.83
N ASP A 134 -4.68 -0.41 21.74
CA ASP A 134 -5.93 -1.15 21.60
C ASP A 134 -5.98 -1.89 20.26
N VAL A 135 -6.98 -2.74 20.06
CA VAL A 135 -7.10 -3.57 18.84
C VAL A 135 -7.27 -2.72 17.58
N GLY A 136 -8.02 -1.62 17.62
CA GLY A 136 -8.21 -0.72 16.49
C GLY A 136 -6.93 -0.03 16.06
N SER A 137 -6.20 0.55 17.02
CA SER A 137 -4.88 1.15 16.82
C SER A 137 -3.88 0.12 16.28
N MET A 138 -3.92 -1.10 16.83
CA MET A 138 -3.08 -2.23 16.41
C MET A 138 -3.32 -2.63 14.94
N ILE A 139 -4.56 -2.58 14.46
CA ILE A 139 -4.87 -2.81 13.04
C ILE A 139 -4.18 -1.75 12.18
N GLY A 140 -4.29 -0.47 12.53
CA GLY A 140 -3.60 0.62 11.83
C GLY A 140 -2.07 0.50 11.89
N TYR A 141 -1.54 0.08 13.04
CA TYR A 141 -0.11 -0.20 13.22
C TYR A 141 0.36 -1.30 12.27
N PHE A 142 -0.31 -2.45 12.22
CA PHE A 142 0.07 -3.51 11.30
C PHE A 142 -0.09 -3.13 9.84
N GLN A 143 -1.16 -2.39 9.50
CA GLN A 143 -1.39 -1.93 8.13
C GLN A 143 -0.27 -1.01 7.64
N SER A 144 0.20 -0.08 8.49
CA SER A 144 1.31 0.82 8.15
C SER A 144 2.67 0.12 8.07
N ARG A 145 2.90 -0.98 8.82
CA ARG A 145 4.15 -1.77 8.76
C ARG A 145 4.11 -2.93 7.76
N ARG A 146 2.98 -3.19 7.12
CA ARG A 146 2.73 -4.36 6.28
C ARG A 146 3.85 -4.66 5.27
N ARG A 147 4.38 -3.64 4.58
CA ARG A 147 5.52 -3.82 3.67
C ARG A 147 6.78 -4.28 4.37
N HIS A 148 7.12 -3.69 5.51
CA HIS A 148 8.29 -4.09 6.29
C HIS A 148 8.17 -5.52 6.80
N LEU A 149 6.97 -5.95 7.20
CA LEU A 149 6.71 -7.33 7.64
C LEU A 149 6.92 -8.35 6.50
N VAL A 150 6.47 -8.03 5.29
CA VAL A 150 6.68 -8.86 4.09
C VAL A 150 8.13 -8.78 3.61
N ALA A 151 8.80 -7.62 3.70
CA ALA A 151 10.21 -7.50 3.36
C ALA A 151 11.10 -8.40 4.23
N MET A 152 10.80 -8.52 5.52
CA MET A 152 11.48 -9.46 6.41
C MET A 152 11.30 -10.91 5.94
N LEU A 153 10.10 -11.29 5.50
CA LEU A 153 9.84 -12.61 4.92
C LEU A 153 10.72 -12.86 3.68
N HIS A 154 10.85 -11.89 2.79
CA HIS A 154 11.67 -12.00 1.59
C HIS A 154 13.17 -12.04 1.87
N LEU A 155 13.60 -11.39 2.95
CA LEU A 155 15.01 -11.35 3.34
C LEU A 155 15.47 -12.64 4.00
N MET A 156 14.65 -13.24 4.87
CA MET A 156 14.97 -14.44 5.67
C MET A 156 15.63 -15.59 4.87
N PRO A 157 15.13 -16.00 3.67
CA PRO A 157 15.77 -17.05 2.87
C PRO A 157 17.25 -16.81 2.53
N HIS A 158 17.67 -15.56 2.51
CA HIS A 158 19.02 -15.15 2.07
C HIS A 158 19.96 -14.87 3.24
N VAL A 159 19.43 -14.65 4.44
CA VAL A 159 20.23 -14.21 5.60
C VAL A 159 20.22 -15.21 6.75
N CYS A 160 19.12 -15.95 6.97
CA CYS A 160 19.03 -16.91 8.05
C CYS A 160 19.93 -18.13 7.75
N LYS A 161 20.97 -18.32 8.59
CA LYS A 161 21.97 -19.39 8.41
C LYS A 161 22.34 -20.11 9.71
N GLY A 162 21.67 -19.76 10.80
CA GLY A 162 21.98 -20.25 12.14
C GLY A 162 21.19 -21.49 12.50
N ARG A 163 21.00 -21.69 13.80
CA ARG A 163 20.38 -22.91 14.37
C ARG A 163 19.19 -22.63 15.28
N SER A 164 18.98 -21.37 15.67
CA SER A 164 17.90 -20.99 16.57
C SER A 164 16.58 -20.89 15.79
N PRO A 165 15.51 -21.58 16.18
CA PRO A 165 14.21 -21.36 15.56
C PRO A 165 13.57 -20.07 16.10
N PHE A 166 12.61 -19.50 15.37
CA PHE A 166 11.62 -18.62 16.00
C PHE A 166 10.73 -19.45 16.92
N ALA A 167 10.65 -19.08 18.19
CA ALA A 167 9.63 -19.65 19.06
C ALA A 167 8.24 -19.19 18.56
N PRO A 168 7.24 -20.09 18.43
CA PRO A 168 5.94 -19.76 17.81
C PRO A 168 5.19 -18.58 18.41
N LEU A 169 5.40 -18.28 19.70
CA LEU A 169 4.79 -17.15 20.41
C LEU A 169 5.73 -15.95 20.59
N ASP A 170 6.87 -15.94 19.90
CA ASP A 170 7.90 -14.91 20.05
C ASP A 170 8.23 -14.20 18.73
N THR A 171 7.59 -14.61 17.64
CA THR A 171 7.90 -14.11 16.29
C THR A 171 7.80 -12.58 16.18
N LEU A 172 6.77 -11.95 16.78
CA LEU A 172 6.64 -10.49 16.78
C LEU A 172 7.70 -9.82 17.65
N ASN A 173 8.11 -10.45 18.77
CA ASN A 173 9.18 -9.92 19.63
C ASN A 173 10.55 -9.96 18.94
N VAL A 174 10.73 -10.81 17.93
CA VAL A 174 11.94 -10.81 17.09
C VAL A 174 11.80 -9.79 15.96
N VAL A 175 10.71 -9.83 15.19
CA VAL A 175 10.62 -9.08 13.93
C VAL A 175 10.26 -7.61 14.14
N LEU A 176 9.33 -7.27 15.04
CA LEU A 176 8.92 -5.87 15.19
C LEU A 176 10.04 -4.95 15.68
N PRO A 177 10.92 -5.35 16.62
CA PRO A 177 12.10 -4.53 16.94
C PRO A 177 12.99 -4.29 15.73
N LEU A 178 13.16 -5.28 14.84
CA LEU A 178 13.94 -5.10 13.63
C LEU A 178 13.29 -4.06 12.70
N VAL A 179 11.96 -4.07 12.60
CA VAL A 179 11.20 -3.09 11.83
C VAL A 179 11.29 -1.70 12.46
N GLU A 180 11.01 -1.55 13.75
CA GLU A 180 10.95 -0.25 14.42
C GLU A 180 12.33 0.40 14.58
N LEU A 181 13.37 -0.38 14.90
CA LEU A 181 14.70 0.17 15.21
C LEU A 181 15.60 0.31 13.98
N TYR A 182 15.34 -0.45 12.92
CA TYR A 182 16.19 -0.43 11.73
C TYR A 182 15.39 -0.21 10.44
N GLY A 183 14.32 -0.97 10.21
CA GLY A 183 13.54 -0.90 8.96
C GLY A 183 12.91 0.48 8.70
N LEU A 184 12.16 1.01 9.65
CA LEU A 184 11.49 2.32 9.53
C LEU A 184 12.49 3.49 9.50
N PRO A 185 13.51 3.55 10.38
CA PRO A 185 14.55 4.57 10.27
C PRO A 185 15.26 4.56 8.91
N MET A 186 15.45 3.38 8.31
CA MET A 186 16.10 3.25 7.01
C MET A 186 15.23 3.77 5.87
N SER A 187 13.95 3.39 5.82
CA SER A 187 13.03 3.92 4.80
C SER A 187 12.80 5.43 4.97
N GLY A 188 12.81 5.94 6.21
CA GLY A 188 12.82 7.37 6.51
C GLY A 188 14.07 8.08 5.96
N CYS A 189 15.26 7.53 6.19
CA CYS A 189 16.51 8.02 5.62
C CYS A 189 16.48 8.08 4.08
N GLN A 190 15.98 7.03 3.44
CA GLN A 190 15.84 6.96 2.00
C GLN A 190 14.85 8.01 1.46
N THR A 191 13.74 8.23 2.17
CA THR A 191 12.77 9.28 1.84
C THR A 191 13.40 10.67 1.92
N VAL A 192 14.24 10.94 2.93
CA VAL A 192 14.97 12.21 3.04
C VAL A 192 15.93 12.40 1.86
N LEU A 193 16.68 11.37 1.46
CA LEU A 193 17.54 11.46 0.27
C LEU A 193 16.75 11.76 -1.00
N ASN A 194 15.61 11.10 -1.18
CA ASN A 194 14.71 11.32 -2.31
C ASN A 194 14.19 12.77 -2.35
N VAL A 195 13.70 13.30 -1.22
CA VAL A 195 13.20 14.67 -1.11
C VAL A 195 14.32 15.68 -1.38
N ARG A 196 15.50 15.50 -0.76
CA ARG A 196 16.64 16.41 -0.96
C ARG A 196 17.08 16.46 -2.42
N ALA A 197 17.28 15.31 -3.05
CA ALA A 197 17.67 15.24 -4.45
C ALA A 197 16.61 15.91 -5.36
N ALA A 198 15.31 15.69 -5.07
CA ALA A 198 14.23 16.30 -5.82
C ALA A 198 14.18 17.84 -5.68
N ARG A 199 14.37 18.36 -4.46
CA ARG A 199 14.43 19.81 -4.19
C ARG A 199 15.65 20.46 -4.84
N GLU A 200 16.83 19.86 -4.69
CA GLU A 200 18.06 20.31 -5.34
C GLU A 200 17.88 20.38 -6.86
N LYS A 201 17.28 19.34 -7.47
CA LYS A 201 17.02 19.30 -8.91
C LYS A 201 16.05 20.39 -9.39
N LEU A 202 15.20 20.90 -8.50
CA LEU A 202 14.28 22.02 -8.75
C LEU A 202 14.90 23.39 -8.42
N GLY A 203 16.09 23.44 -7.81
CA GLY A 203 16.68 24.69 -7.31
C GLY A 203 15.96 25.24 -6.08
N LEU A 204 15.22 24.39 -5.35
CA LEU A 204 14.53 24.77 -4.12
C LEU A 204 15.49 24.70 -2.92
N PRO A 205 15.32 25.59 -1.91
CA PRO A 205 16.11 25.52 -0.70
C PRO A 205 15.89 24.20 0.04
N ALA A 206 16.86 23.79 0.85
CA ALA A 206 16.66 22.66 1.75
C ALA A 206 15.50 22.96 2.71
N ASP A 207 14.60 21.99 2.86
CA ASP A 207 13.49 22.06 3.81
C ASP A 207 13.47 20.75 4.61
N LEU A 208 13.63 20.88 5.92
CA LEU A 208 13.65 19.76 6.86
C LEU A 208 12.26 19.17 7.11
N ASN A 209 11.21 19.93 6.78
CA ASN A 209 9.82 19.55 6.94
C ASN A 209 9.18 19.08 5.61
N ALA A 210 9.95 19.06 4.52
CA ALA A 210 9.44 18.59 3.24
C ALA A 210 9.21 17.07 3.28
N GLU A 211 7.96 16.68 3.05
CA GLU A 211 7.53 15.28 3.11
C GLU A 211 7.15 14.75 1.73
N LEU A 212 7.29 13.43 1.57
CA LEU A 212 6.82 12.70 0.40
C LEU A 212 5.62 11.83 0.80
N ALA A 213 4.41 12.28 0.47
CA ALA A 213 3.17 11.58 0.81
C ALA A 213 2.93 10.35 -0.09
N MET A 214 3.71 9.28 0.13
CA MET A 214 3.76 8.10 -0.72
C MET A 214 2.51 7.22 -0.70
N LEU A 215 1.79 7.19 0.42
CA LEU A 215 0.66 6.30 0.66
C LEU A 215 -0.63 7.08 0.87
N SER A 216 -1.76 6.42 0.63
CA SER A 216 -3.07 6.91 1.05
C SER A 216 -3.21 6.87 2.58
N PRO A 217 -4.25 7.49 3.16
CA PRO A 217 -4.56 7.36 4.60
C PRO A 217 -4.73 5.91 5.08
N LEU A 218 -5.05 4.99 4.17
CA LEU A 218 -5.13 3.55 4.44
C LEU A 218 -3.81 2.81 4.20
N PHE A 219 -2.68 3.53 4.11
CA PHE A 219 -1.35 3.01 3.84
C PHE A 219 -1.25 2.20 2.53
N LEU A 220 -2.14 2.47 1.56
CA LEU A 220 -2.12 1.84 0.24
C LEU A 220 -1.34 2.69 -0.75
N GLU A 221 -0.74 2.04 -1.74
CA GLU A 221 -0.09 2.76 -2.83
C GLU A 221 -1.11 3.43 -3.74
N PRO A 222 -0.77 4.61 -4.30
CA PRO A 222 -1.56 5.18 -5.37
C PRO A 222 -1.57 4.25 -6.58
N GLU A 223 -2.77 3.86 -7.00
CA GLU A 223 -3.03 3.23 -8.29
C GLU A 223 -3.64 4.24 -9.27
N ARG A 224 -3.44 4.03 -10.58
CA ARG A 224 -4.11 4.84 -11.62
C ARG A 224 -5.63 4.82 -11.47
N ALA A 225 -6.19 3.63 -11.25
CA ALA A 225 -7.60 3.41 -10.97
C ALA A 225 -7.72 2.15 -10.09
N PRO A 226 -8.05 2.30 -8.79
CA PRO A 226 -8.38 1.21 -7.89
C PRO A 226 -9.50 0.34 -8.48
N ILE A 227 -9.47 -0.96 -8.19
CA ILE A 227 -10.49 -1.88 -8.69
C ILE A 227 -11.91 -1.51 -8.23
N VAL A 228 -12.03 -0.91 -7.04
CA VAL A 228 -13.30 -0.46 -6.46
C VAL A 228 -13.90 0.72 -7.21
N ASP A 229 -13.06 1.51 -7.90
CA ASP A 229 -13.50 2.67 -8.69
C ASP A 229 -13.79 2.27 -10.15
N MET A 230 -13.53 1.01 -10.53
CA MET A 230 -13.74 0.54 -11.90
C MET A 230 -15.21 0.15 -12.13
N PRO A 231 -15.89 0.74 -13.13
CA PRO A 231 -17.23 0.32 -13.47
C PRO A 231 -17.24 -1.07 -14.08
N ILE A 232 -18.10 -1.95 -13.58
CA ILE A 232 -18.30 -3.29 -14.13
C ILE A 232 -19.18 -3.22 -15.38
N THR A 233 -18.68 -3.72 -16.50
CA THR A 233 -19.43 -3.82 -17.77
C THR A 233 -20.40 -5.01 -17.77
N ALA A 234 -21.30 -5.08 -18.76
CA ALA A 234 -22.20 -6.24 -18.93
C ALA A 234 -21.43 -7.56 -19.04
N ASP A 235 -20.35 -7.60 -19.84
CA ASP A 235 -19.47 -8.77 -19.94
C ASP A 235 -18.82 -9.11 -18.59
N GLY A 236 -18.43 -8.08 -17.83
CA GLY A 236 -17.93 -8.25 -16.47
C GLY A 236 -18.95 -8.86 -15.52
N VAL A 237 -20.23 -8.47 -15.62
CA VAL A 237 -21.32 -9.09 -14.83
C VAL A 237 -21.45 -10.58 -15.16
N GLU A 238 -21.36 -10.97 -16.42
CA GLU A 238 -21.38 -12.39 -16.81
C GLU A 238 -20.20 -13.17 -16.22
N ILE A 239 -18.99 -12.60 -16.23
CA ILE A 239 -17.81 -13.22 -15.58
C ILE A 239 -18.08 -13.43 -14.08
N LEU A 240 -18.65 -12.44 -13.40
CA LEU A 240 -18.91 -12.48 -11.96
C LEU A 240 -19.97 -13.50 -11.54
N LYS A 241 -20.80 -14.00 -12.46
CA LYS A 241 -21.73 -15.12 -12.20
C LYS A 241 -21.00 -16.45 -11.94
N SER A 242 -19.75 -16.57 -12.42
CA SER A 242 -18.93 -17.77 -12.21
C SER A 242 -18.20 -17.79 -10.87
N ARG A 243 -18.41 -16.78 -10.01
CA ARG A 243 -17.77 -16.72 -8.69
C ARG A 243 -18.15 -17.92 -7.84
N GLU A 244 -17.15 -18.46 -7.17
CA GLU A 244 -17.31 -19.55 -6.24
C GLU A 244 -17.98 -19.05 -4.97
N GLN A 245 -18.82 -19.90 -4.38
CA GLN A 245 -19.38 -19.62 -3.06
C GLN A 245 -18.26 -19.61 -2.03
N LEU A 246 -18.23 -18.54 -1.23
CA LEU A 246 -17.26 -18.39 -0.16
C LEU A 246 -17.78 -19.04 1.12
N ARG A 247 -16.85 -19.37 2.01
CA ARG A 247 -17.15 -19.85 3.34
C ARG A 247 -17.02 -18.69 4.31
N ASP A 248 -18.06 -18.45 5.08
CA ASP A 248 -18.10 -17.33 6.02
C ASP A 248 -17.28 -17.60 7.30
N ASP A 249 -16.75 -18.82 7.44
CA ASP A 249 -15.97 -19.30 8.59
C ASP A 249 -14.48 -18.89 8.57
N ARG A 250 -14.07 -18.10 7.57
CA ARG A 250 -12.68 -17.67 7.33
C ARG A 250 -12.63 -16.35 6.56
N LEU A 251 -11.49 -15.66 6.68
CA LEU A 251 -11.20 -14.40 5.97
C LEU A 251 -10.39 -14.55 4.69
N PHE A 252 -9.78 -15.72 4.48
CA PHE A 252 -8.98 -16.00 3.29
C PHE A 252 -9.07 -17.47 2.92
N SER A 253 -9.15 -17.72 1.62
CA SER A 253 -9.30 -19.04 1.03
C SER A 253 -8.76 -19.07 -0.40
N ALA A 254 -8.57 -20.27 -0.94
CA ALA A 254 -8.23 -20.43 -2.34
C ALA A 254 -9.39 -20.01 -3.26
N ALA A 255 -10.64 -20.17 -2.80
CA ALA A 255 -11.83 -19.71 -3.52
C ALA A 255 -11.86 -18.17 -3.61
N GLU A 256 -11.52 -17.46 -2.52
CA GLU A 256 -11.36 -16.00 -2.54
C GLU A 256 -10.31 -15.55 -3.55
N LEU A 257 -9.14 -16.20 -3.58
CA LEU A 257 -8.10 -15.88 -4.57
C LEU A 257 -8.59 -16.09 -6.02
N ARG A 258 -9.41 -17.11 -6.28
CA ARG A 258 -9.98 -17.33 -7.62
C ARG A 258 -11.08 -16.33 -7.96
N ASN A 259 -11.87 -15.92 -6.97
CA ASN A 259 -12.85 -14.85 -7.09
C ASN A 259 -12.20 -13.48 -7.31
N ASP A 260 -11.05 -13.20 -6.67
CA ASP A 260 -10.24 -12.01 -6.93
C ASP A 260 -9.80 -11.96 -8.40
N ILE A 261 -9.36 -13.10 -8.95
CA ILE A 261 -9.00 -13.19 -10.37
C ILE A 261 -10.22 -12.91 -11.26
N ALA A 262 -11.38 -13.49 -10.95
CA ALA A 262 -12.62 -13.22 -11.69
C ALA A 262 -13.04 -11.74 -11.59
N LEU A 263 -12.87 -11.11 -10.43
CA LEU A 263 -13.15 -9.70 -10.21
C LEU A 263 -12.21 -8.82 -11.06
N ILE A 264 -10.92 -9.12 -11.10
CA ILE A 264 -9.97 -8.41 -11.96
C ILE A 264 -10.34 -8.59 -13.44
N GLU A 265 -10.63 -9.82 -13.87
CA GLU A 265 -11.03 -10.09 -15.25
C GLU A 265 -12.32 -9.34 -15.63
N ALA A 266 -13.29 -9.25 -14.71
CA ALA A 266 -14.54 -8.52 -14.91
C ALA A 266 -14.37 -7.00 -14.93
N ALA A 267 -13.67 -6.44 -13.93
CA ALA A 267 -13.48 -5.00 -13.78
C ALA A 267 -12.67 -4.37 -14.92
N TYR A 268 -11.79 -5.15 -15.54
CA TYR A 268 -10.90 -4.67 -16.60
C TYR A 268 -11.20 -5.30 -17.97
N ALA A 269 -12.36 -5.96 -18.13
CA ALA A 269 -12.78 -6.61 -19.37
C ALA A 269 -12.72 -5.66 -20.59
N GLU A 270 -13.08 -4.39 -20.40
CA GLU A 270 -13.13 -3.40 -21.49
C GLU A 270 -11.77 -3.07 -22.14
N PHE A 271 -10.65 -3.40 -21.48
CA PHE A 271 -9.30 -3.07 -21.96
C PHE A 271 -8.63 -4.19 -22.73
N ASP A 272 -9.26 -5.37 -22.81
CA ASP A 272 -8.77 -6.57 -23.46
C ASP A 272 -7.30 -6.89 -23.10
N LEU A 273 -7.14 -7.67 -22.03
CA LEU A 273 -5.83 -8.13 -21.56
C LEU A 273 -5.34 -9.40 -22.28
N SER A 274 -6.06 -9.92 -23.28
CA SER A 274 -5.74 -11.20 -23.93
C SER A 274 -4.32 -11.25 -24.51
N ALA A 275 -3.85 -10.13 -25.09
CA ALA A 275 -2.52 -9.99 -25.68
C ALA A 275 -1.44 -9.49 -24.69
N SER A 276 -1.69 -9.56 -23.38
CA SER A 276 -0.73 -9.15 -22.32
C SER A 276 -0.19 -10.36 -21.55
N ASP A 277 0.69 -10.12 -20.57
CA ASP A 277 1.16 -11.15 -19.63
C ASP A 277 0.14 -11.47 -18.52
N PHE A 278 -1.01 -10.80 -18.48
CA PHE A 278 -2.01 -11.04 -17.44
C PHE A 278 -2.69 -12.41 -17.55
N PRO A 279 -3.18 -12.90 -18.71
CA PRO A 279 -3.78 -14.23 -18.81
C PRO A 279 -2.84 -15.39 -18.45
N PRO A 280 -1.55 -15.41 -18.87
CA PRO A 280 -0.57 -16.37 -18.35
C PRO A 280 -0.45 -16.33 -16.82
N CYS A 281 -0.39 -15.12 -16.24
CA CYS A 281 -0.32 -14.92 -14.80
C CYS A 281 -1.57 -15.44 -14.08
N SER A 282 -2.77 -15.05 -14.52
CA SER A 282 -4.03 -15.46 -13.89
C SER A 282 -4.23 -16.98 -13.97
N LYS A 283 -3.93 -17.62 -15.11
CA LYS A 283 -3.96 -19.08 -15.26
C LYS A 283 -2.96 -19.79 -14.35
N LEU A 284 -1.75 -19.26 -14.22
CA LEU A 284 -0.74 -19.77 -13.31
C LEU A 284 -1.24 -19.72 -11.86
N VAL A 285 -1.76 -18.57 -11.41
CA VAL A 285 -2.25 -18.42 -10.03
C VAL A 285 -3.48 -19.26 -9.76
N ARG A 286 -4.44 -19.34 -10.70
CA ARG A 286 -5.56 -20.29 -10.62
C ARG A 286 -5.05 -21.71 -10.45
N LYS A 287 -4.03 -22.13 -11.22
CA LYS A 287 -3.46 -23.48 -11.13
C LYS A 287 -2.79 -23.74 -9.78
N LEU A 288 -2.03 -22.77 -9.25
CA LEU A 288 -1.42 -22.84 -7.92
C LEU A 288 -2.50 -22.99 -6.84
N SER A 289 -3.57 -22.19 -6.92
CA SER A 289 -4.68 -22.21 -5.95
C SER A 289 -5.51 -23.50 -5.96
N ASN A 290 -5.47 -24.28 -7.04
CA ASN A 290 -6.22 -25.53 -7.18
C ASN A 290 -5.37 -26.76 -6.82
N ASP A 291 -4.15 -26.82 -7.34
CA ASP A 291 -3.35 -28.05 -7.33
C ASP A 291 -2.25 -28.05 -6.26
N TYR A 292 -1.81 -26.86 -5.81
CA TYR A 292 -0.66 -26.70 -4.93
C TYR A 292 -1.03 -26.04 -3.59
N ILE A 293 -2.34 -25.99 -3.30
CA ILE A 293 -2.90 -25.44 -2.07
C ILE A 293 -2.84 -26.47 -0.94
N ASP A 294 -2.43 -26.03 0.25
CA ASP A 294 -2.52 -26.76 1.52
C ASP A 294 -3.40 -25.98 2.49
N ARG A 295 -4.34 -26.69 3.13
CA ARG A 295 -5.29 -26.16 4.13
C ARG A 295 -5.97 -24.84 3.69
N ASP A 296 -6.30 -24.76 2.40
CA ASP A 296 -7.04 -23.65 1.78
C ASP A 296 -6.37 -22.28 1.91
N PHE A 297 -5.07 -22.22 2.23
CA PHE A 297 -4.37 -20.94 2.43
C PHE A 297 -2.91 -20.95 1.97
N TRP A 298 -2.20 -22.05 2.23
CA TRP A 298 -0.77 -22.18 1.96
C TRP A 298 -0.54 -22.67 0.55
N ILE A 299 0.48 -22.16 -0.12
CA ILE A 299 0.87 -22.63 -1.46
C ILE A 299 2.26 -23.24 -1.37
N ALA A 300 2.42 -24.40 -1.99
CA ALA A 300 3.62 -25.22 -1.91
C ALA A 300 3.97 -25.81 -3.27
N ILE A 301 5.06 -25.36 -3.90
CA ILE A 301 5.44 -25.86 -5.23
C ILE A 301 6.95 -26.04 -5.36
N THR A 302 7.37 -27.13 -6.02
CA THR A 302 8.80 -27.37 -6.28
C THR A 302 9.31 -26.47 -7.42
N PRO A 303 10.58 -26.06 -7.42
CA PRO A 303 11.14 -25.28 -8.53
C PRO A 303 10.96 -25.92 -9.92
N PRO A 304 11.15 -27.25 -10.11
CA PRO A 304 10.88 -27.91 -11.39
C PRO A 304 9.42 -27.80 -11.84
N ASP A 305 8.46 -27.93 -10.91
CA ASP A 305 7.04 -27.84 -11.22
C ASP A 305 6.63 -26.40 -11.57
N LEU A 306 7.13 -25.41 -10.83
CA LEU A 306 6.87 -24.01 -11.14
C LEU A 306 7.40 -23.65 -12.55
N LYS A 307 8.63 -24.09 -12.89
CA LYS A 307 9.19 -23.94 -14.25
C LYS A 307 8.37 -24.65 -15.32
N ARG A 308 7.72 -25.77 -14.99
CA ARG A 308 6.80 -26.48 -15.89
C ARG A 308 5.53 -25.66 -16.12
N LEU A 309 4.96 -25.06 -15.07
CA LEU A 309 3.78 -24.21 -15.18
C LEU A 309 4.06 -22.94 -15.99
N PHE A 310 5.21 -22.29 -15.75
CA PHE A 310 5.62 -21.13 -16.56
C PHE A 310 5.66 -21.45 -18.06
N ARG A 311 6.27 -22.58 -18.43
CA ARG A 311 6.30 -23.06 -19.83
C ARG A 311 4.91 -23.39 -20.35
N ARG A 312 4.09 -24.09 -19.56
CA ARG A 312 2.73 -24.50 -19.94
C ARG A 312 1.83 -23.31 -20.26
N TYR A 313 1.93 -22.23 -19.49
CA TYR A 313 1.08 -21.05 -19.65
C TYR A 313 1.73 -19.93 -20.48
N GLY A 314 2.95 -20.14 -20.99
CA GLY A 314 3.66 -19.15 -21.80
C GLY A 314 4.04 -17.89 -21.01
N ALA A 315 4.44 -18.04 -19.75
CA ALA A 315 4.87 -16.91 -18.92
C ALA A 315 6.14 -16.25 -19.47
N SER A 316 6.10 -14.93 -19.68
CA SER A 316 7.27 -14.16 -20.11
C SER A 316 8.40 -14.21 -19.09
N GLN A 317 9.63 -13.92 -19.51
CA GLN A 317 10.77 -13.86 -18.59
C GLN A 317 10.54 -12.84 -17.47
N ALA A 318 9.94 -11.69 -17.79
CA ALA A 318 9.61 -10.67 -16.80
C ALA A 318 8.62 -11.18 -15.73
N LEU A 319 7.63 -11.99 -16.12
CA LEU A 319 6.69 -12.62 -15.17
C LEU A 319 7.40 -13.66 -14.29
N GLN A 320 8.30 -14.46 -14.87
CA GLN A 320 9.08 -15.44 -14.13
C GLN A 320 9.99 -14.78 -13.09
N ASP A 321 10.71 -13.73 -13.48
CA ASP A 321 11.62 -12.99 -12.62
C ASP A 321 10.89 -12.27 -11.48
N ALA A 322 9.67 -11.77 -11.74
CA ALA A 322 8.86 -11.11 -10.72
C ALA A 322 8.22 -12.07 -9.71
N PHE A 323 8.22 -13.38 -9.97
CA PHE A 323 7.52 -14.36 -9.12
C PHE A 323 8.30 -14.73 -7.86
N VAL A 324 9.61 -14.47 -7.83
CA VAL A 324 10.52 -14.82 -6.73
C VAL A 324 11.48 -13.66 -6.49
N ASN A 325 11.60 -13.21 -5.25
CA ASN A 325 12.63 -12.23 -4.91
C ASN A 325 14.01 -12.90 -4.80
N ALA A 326 14.94 -12.47 -5.65
CA ALA A 326 16.32 -12.96 -5.65
C ALA A 326 17.29 -12.07 -4.86
N SER A 327 16.85 -10.90 -4.38
CA SER A 327 17.73 -9.96 -3.68
C SER A 327 17.83 -10.26 -2.19
N ALA A 328 19.05 -10.13 -1.66
CA ALA A 328 19.35 -10.13 -0.23
C ALA A 328 19.46 -8.71 0.35
N ASP A 329 19.14 -7.69 -0.45
CA ASP A 329 19.06 -6.29 -0.01
C ASP A 329 17.68 -5.99 0.57
N TYR A 330 17.65 -5.28 1.69
CA TYR A 330 16.38 -4.97 2.37
C TYR A 330 15.50 -4.03 1.56
N ASN A 331 16.07 -3.01 0.88
CA ASN A 331 15.28 -2.07 0.10
C ASN A 331 14.62 -2.77 -1.09
N ASP A 332 15.35 -3.67 -1.76
CA ASP A 332 14.78 -4.52 -2.81
C ASP A 332 13.63 -5.39 -2.26
N CYS A 333 13.79 -5.93 -1.04
CA CYS A 333 12.74 -6.70 -0.36
C CYS A 333 11.53 -5.83 0.02
N LEU A 334 11.72 -4.53 0.24
CA LEU A 334 10.65 -3.57 0.56
C LEU A 334 9.86 -3.14 -0.68
N SER A 335 10.51 -3.17 -1.83
CA SER A 335 9.98 -2.72 -3.13
C SER A 335 9.52 -3.87 -4.05
N THR A 336 9.42 -5.11 -3.55
CA THR A 336 9.00 -6.27 -4.33
C THR A 336 7.59 -6.74 -3.96
N TYR A 337 6.90 -7.35 -4.93
CA TYR A 337 5.61 -8.04 -4.74
C TYR A 337 5.72 -9.53 -5.04
N ALA A 338 6.94 -10.07 -5.08
CA ALA A 338 7.15 -11.48 -5.37
C ALA A 338 6.30 -12.36 -4.42
N PRO A 339 5.45 -13.24 -4.93
CA PRO A 339 4.56 -14.02 -4.07
C PRO A 339 5.30 -15.17 -3.38
N MET A 340 6.42 -15.63 -3.94
CA MET A 340 7.09 -16.86 -3.49
C MET A 340 8.38 -16.57 -2.73
N VAL A 341 8.60 -17.35 -1.67
CA VAL A 341 9.90 -17.48 -0.97
C VAL A 341 10.39 -18.92 -1.03
N LEU A 342 11.70 -19.11 -1.21
CA LEU A 342 12.31 -20.45 -1.27
C LEU A 342 12.66 -20.92 0.15
N VAL A 343 12.08 -22.05 0.58
CA VAL A 343 12.30 -22.60 1.92
C VAL A 343 12.53 -24.10 1.82
N GLY A 344 13.72 -24.56 2.21
CA GLY A 344 14.06 -25.99 2.18
C GLY A 344 13.89 -26.62 0.79
N GLY A 345 14.24 -25.88 -0.27
CA GLY A 345 14.11 -26.34 -1.66
C GLY A 345 12.70 -26.31 -2.25
N VAL A 346 11.70 -25.80 -1.52
CA VAL A 346 10.31 -25.67 -1.98
C VAL A 346 9.90 -24.20 -1.94
N TYR A 347 9.26 -23.71 -3.01
CA TYR A 347 8.65 -22.38 -2.99
C TYR A 347 7.38 -22.39 -2.14
N ARG A 348 7.28 -21.42 -1.24
CA ARG A 348 6.16 -21.19 -0.35
C ARG A 348 5.54 -19.83 -0.61
N SER A 349 4.22 -19.77 -0.54
CA SER A 349 3.42 -18.55 -0.64
C SER A 349 2.14 -18.72 0.19
N THR A 350 1.37 -17.65 0.27
CA THR A 350 -0.01 -17.63 0.76
C THR A 350 -0.96 -17.21 -0.35
N VAL A 351 -2.25 -17.41 -0.13
CA VAL A 351 -3.30 -16.80 -0.98
C VAL A 351 -3.20 -15.26 -0.99
N THR A 352 -2.86 -14.64 0.15
CA THR A 352 -2.74 -13.17 0.26
C THR A 352 -1.54 -12.61 -0.51
N LEU A 353 -0.39 -13.29 -0.52
CA LEU A 353 0.79 -12.90 -1.30
C LEU A 353 0.53 -13.03 -2.81
N LEU A 354 -0.17 -14.11 -3.23
CA LEU A 354 -0.58 -14.27 -4.62
C LEU A 354 -1.59 -13.22 -5.07
N SER A 355 -2.58 -12.88 -4.23
CA SER A 355 -3.55 -11.82 -4.53
C SER A 355 -2.84 -10.48 -4.72
N ARG A 356 -1.94 -10.09 -3.80
CA ARG A 356 -1.12 -8.87 -3.94
C ARG A 356 -0.29 -8.84 -5.21
N PHE A 357 0.37 -9.95 -5.53
CA PHE A 357 1.14 -10.07 -6.76
C PHE A 357 0.25 -9.88 -7.99
N LEU A 358 -0.94 -10.49 -8.03
CA LEU A 358 -1.89 -10.34 -9.14
C LEU A 358 -2.34 -8.89 -9.32
N TYR A 359 -2.69 -8.19 -8.24
CA TYR A 359 -3.09 -6.79 -8.29
C TYR A 359 -1.97 -5.90 -8.85
N ASN A 360 -0.73 -6.09 -8.39
CA ASN A 360 0.43 -5.38 -8.94
C ASN A 360 0.66 -5.74 -10.42
N TRP A 361 0.66 -7.03 -10.77
CA TRP A 361 0.91 -7.49 -12.13
C TRP A 361 -0.15 -6.99 -13.11
N ARG A 362 -1.42 -6.98 -12.69
CA ARG A 362 -2.53 -6.35 -13.42
C ARG A 362 -2.20 -4.89 -13.75
N ALA A 363 -1.76 -4.09 -12.76
CA ALA A 363 -1.44 -2.68 -12.99
C ALA A 363 -0.34 -2.52 -14.03
N ARG A 364 0.71 -3.36 -13.96
CA ARG A 364 1.82 -3.37 -14.93
C ARG A 364 1.36 -3.69 -16.36
N CYS A 365 0.43 -4.63 -16.52
CA CYS A 365 -0.12 -4.98 -17.82
C CYS A 365 -1.02 -3.87 -18.38
N LEU A 366 -1.88 -3.30 -17.54
CA LEU A 366 -2.82 -2.24 -17.92
C LEU A 366 -2.12 -0.92 -18.27
N ASP A 367 -1.03 -0.56 -17.60
CA ASP A 367 -0.32 0.70 -17.85
C ASP A 367 0.19 0.83 -19.30
N ARG A 368 0.36 -0.29 -20.02
CA ARG A 368 0.73 -0.29 -21.44
C ARG A 368 -0.44 0.00 -22.39
N LYS A 369 -1.68 0.00 -21.89
CA LYS A 369 -2.90 0.17 -22.70
C LYS A 369 -3.34 1.62 -22.71
N LYS A 370 -3.28 2.28 -23.88
CA LYS A 370 -3.66 3.70 -24.01
C LYS A 370 -5.10 3.98 -23.59
N ARG A 371 -6.04 3.08 -23.93
CA ARG A 371 -7.45 3.19 -23.52
C ARG A 371 -7.61 3.20 -21.99
N TYR A 372 -6.86 2.35 -21.28
CA TYR A 372 -6.85 2.34 -19.82
C TYR A 372 -6.29 3.64 -19.24
N GLN A 373 -5.17 4.13 -19.78
CA GLN A 373 -4.59 5.41 -19.33
C GLN A 373 -5.61 6.55 -19.45
N ILE A 374 -6.38 6.61 -20.54
CA ILE A 374 -7.42 7.62 -20.75
C ILE A 374 -8.58 7.40 -19.76
N ARG A 375 -9.12 6.17 -19.67
CA ARG A 375 -10.27 5.85 -18.81
C ARG A 375 -9.99 6.09 -17.33
N SER A 376 -8.80 5.71 -16.87
CA SER A 376 -8.33 5.99 -15.51
C SER A 376 -8.15 7.49 -15.23
N GLY A 377 -7.94 8.31 -16.26
CA GLY A 377 -7.96 9.77 -16.14
C GLY A 377 -9.34 10.28 -15.71
N PHE A 378 -10.39 9.89 -16.44
CA PHE A 378 -11.77 10.26 -16.12
C PHE A 378 -12.21 9.76 -14.74
N ILE A 379 -11.89 8.49 -14.39
CA ILE A 379 -12.19 7.95 -13.05
C ILE A 379 -11.52 8.79 -11.95
N PHE A 380 -10.29 9.25 -12.20
CA PHE A 380 -9.59 10.10 -11.25
C PHE A 380 -10.21 11.50 -11.14
N GLU A 381 -10.68 12.08 -12.24
CA GLU A 381 -11.42 13.34 -12.23
C GLU A 381 -12.70 13.24 -11.38
N ASP A 382 -13.46 12.16 -11.53
CA ASP A 382 -14.66 11.89 -10.73
C ASP A 382 -14.32 11.77 -9.23
N ALA A 383 -13.23 11.08 -8.89
CA ALA A 383 -12.77 10.95 -7.50
C ALA A 383 -12.34 12.30 -6.89
N VAL A 384 -11.70 13.17 -7.66
CA VAL A 384 -11.35 14.54 -7.22
C VAL A 384 -12.62 15.37 -7.05
N ALA A 385 -13.57 15.30 -7.98
CA ALA A 385 -14.83 16.04 -7.89
C ALA A 385 -15.63 15.64 -6.64
N ALA A 386 -15.76 14.34 -6.35
CA ALA A 386 -16.46 13.83 -5.17
C ALA A 386 -15.87 14.40 -3.86
N GLU A 387 -14.55 14.43 -3.78
CA GLU A 387 -13.84 14.92 -2.59
C GLU A 387 -13.88 16.45 -2.45
N LEU A 388 -13.85 17.20 -3.56
CA LEU A 388 -14.08 18.65 -3.48
C LEU A 388 -15.53 18.94 -3.05
N GLY A 389 -16.50 18.15 -3.52
CA GLY A 389 -17.90 18.24 -3.10
C GLY A 389 -18.07 17.99 -1.60
N SER A 390 -17.40 16.98 -1.04
CA SER A 390 -17.44 16.70 0.41
C SER A 390 -16.88 17.85 1.26
N GLN A 391 -15.96 18.63 0.69
CA GLN A 391 -15.38 19.83 1.30
C GLN A 391 -16.18 21.13 1.04
N GLY A 392 -17.38 21.02 0.45
CA GLY A 392 -18.29 22.15 0.23
C GLY A 392 -17.95 23.02 -0.97
N PHE A 393 -17.24 22.49 -1.97
CA PHE A 393 -17.09 23.14 -3.27
C PHE A 393 -18.26 22.75 -4.18
N GLU A 394 -18.90 23.73 -4.81
CA GLU A 394 -20.01 23.50 -5.73
C GLU A 394 -19.50 23.05 -7.10
N LEU A 395 -19.72 21.78 -7.44
CA LEU A 395 -19.31 21.21 -8.72
C LEU A 395 -20.10 21.82 -9.87
N GLN A 396 -19.38 22.27 -10.91
CA GLN A 396 -19.97 22.81 -12.12
C GLN A 396 -19.97 21.74 -13.22
N ALA A 397 -21.11 21.57 -13.90
CA ALA A 397 -21.25 20.64 -15.02
C ALA A 397 -20.60 21.20 -16.31
N LEU A 398 -19.30 21.47 -16.27
CA LEU A 398 -18.52 22.11 -17.33
C LEU A 398 -17.31 21.24 -17.69
N THR A 399 -17.42 20.49 -18.79
CA THR A 399 -16.32 19.69 -19.32
C THR A 399 -15.61 20.34 -20.51
N ARG A 400 -16.30 21.24 -21.22
CA ARG A 400 -15.75 21.97 -22.38
C ARG A 400 -16.39 23.34 -22.56
N VAL A 401 -15.58 24.36 -22.81
CA VAL A 401 -16.03 25.70 -23.24
C VAL A 401 -15.33 26.05 -24.56
N GLY A 402 -16.10 26.18 -25.64
CA GLY A 402 -15.55 26.32 -26.99
C GLY A 402 -14.73 25.10 -27.40
N ARG A 403 -13.41 25.29 -27.63
CA ARG A 403 -12.45 24.22 -27.96
C ARG A 403 -11.57 23.81 -26.77
N ALA A 404 -11.76 24.41 -25.59
CA ALA A 404 -10.97 24.12 -24.40
C ALA A 404 -11.70 23.13 -23.51
N GLU A 405 -11.00 22.06 -23.12
CA GLU A 405 -11.45 21.08 -22.12
C GLU A 405 -10.95 21.50 -20.74
N PHE A 406 -11.79 21.25 -19.73
CA PHE A 406 -11.52 21.47 -18.32
C PHE A 406 -11.86 20.19 -17.57
N ASP A 407 -10.99 19.78 -16.65
CA ASP A 407 -11.13 18.51 -15.93
C ASP A 407 -12.21 18.64 -14.83
N VAL A 408 -11.92 19.40 -13.77
CA VAL A 408 -12.87 19.65 -12.67
C VAL A 408 -12.98 21.15 -12.42
N VAL A 409 -14.18 21.70 -12.56
CA VAL A 409 -14.47 23.12 -12.30
C VAL A 409 -15.45 23.20 -11.13
N THR A 410 -15.09 23.97 -10.11
CA THR A 410 -15.95 24.16 -8.93
C THR A 410 -16.06 25.64 -8.57
N VAL A 411 -17.05 25.99 -7.75
CA VAL A 411 -17.21 27.33 -7.19
C VAL A 411 -17.29 27.23 -5.67
N LYS A 412 -16.56 28.10 -4.97
CA LYS A 412 -16.69 28.25 -3.52
C LYS A 412 -16.41 29.69 -3.14
N ASN A 413 -17.28 30.29 -2.33
CA ASN A 413 -17.18 31.68 -1.86
C ASN A 413 -16.98 32.69 -3.00
N GLY A 414 -17.70 32.52 -4.12
CA GLY A 414 -17.60 33.43 -5.28
C GLY A 414 -16.27 33.34 -6.05
N VAL A 415 -15.50 32.27 -5.86
CA VAL A 415 -14.26 32.00 -6.59
C VAL A 415 -14.43 30.72 -7.40
N ILE A 416 -14.11 30.79 -8.69
CA ILE A 416 -13.99 29.62 -9.56
C ILE A 416 -12.68 28.89 -9.21
N TRP A 417 -12.75 27.59 -8.93
CA TRP A 417 -11.58 26.74 -8.78
C TRP A 417 -11.51 25.80 -9.98
N ASN A 418 -10.60 26.10 -10.90
CA ASN A 418 -10.30 25.25 -12.05
C ASN A 418 -9.16 24.28 -11.67
N VAL A 419 -9.51 23.01 -11.52
CA VAL A 419 -8.64 21.96 -10.99
C VAL A 419 -8.28 21.01 -12.12
N GLN A 420 -6.99 20.99 -12.47
CA GLN A 420 -6.44 20.05 -13.44
C GLN A 420 -6.03 18.76 -12.73
N CYS A 421 -6.55 17.63 -13.18
CA CYS A 421 -6.21 16.31 -12.69
C CYS A 421 -5.04 15.72 -13.49
N LYS A 422 -4.05 15.15 -12.79
CA LYS A 422 -2.87 14.53 -13.39
C LYS A 422 -2.64 13.13 -12.86
N ASN A 423 -3.02 12.15 -13.69
CA ASN A 423 -2.85 10.73 -13.41
C ASN A 423 -1.57 10.18 -14.08
N ASN A 424 -0.38 10.62 -13.65
CA ASN A 424 0.89 10.19 -14.22
C ASN A 424 1.47 9.00 -13.45
N PHE A 425 1.32 7.78 -13.97
CA PHE A 425 1.77 6.57 -13.28
C PHE A 425 3.28 6.51 -13.09
N VAL A 426 3.63 5.95 -11.93
CA VAL A 426 5.00 5.71 -11.52
C VAL A 426 5.08 4.30 -10.94
N HIS A 427 6.05 3.53 -11.40
CA HIS A 427 6.45 2.33 -10.68
C HIS A 427 7.22 2.78 -9.42
N LEU A 428 6.55 2.75 -8.26
CA LEU A 428 7.11 3.18 -6.98
C LEU A 428 8.36 2.37 -6.58
N GLU A 429 8.46 1.11 -7.03
CA GLU A 429 9.63 0.24 -6.85
C GLU A 429 10.95 0.91 -7.28
N LYS A 430 10.90 1.78 -8.30
CA LYS A 430 12.06 2.48 -8.86
C LYS A 430 12.27 3.88 -8.28
N VAL A 431 11.30 4.36 -7.51
CA VAL A 431 11.33 5.65 -6.79
C VAL A 431 11.92 5.46 -5.41
N ASP A 432 11.65 4.33 -4.77
CA ASP A 432 12.05 4.08 -3.40
C ASP A 432 13.55 3.81 -3.24
N SER A 433 14.26 3.38 -4.30
CA SER A 433 15.66 2.93 -4.20
C SER A 433 16.70 3.83 -4.90
N ASP A 434 16.28 4.82 -5.71
CA ASP A 434 17.19 5.66 -6.50
C ASP A 434 16.78 7.14 -6.45
N ALA A 435 17.42 7.90 -5.55
CA ALA A 435 17.14 9.30 -5.29
C ALA A 435 17.38 10.20 -6.50
N GLU A 436 18.41 9.93 -7.31
CA GLU A 436 18.68 10.73 -8.51
C GLU A 436 17.62 10.52 -9.59
N ARG A 437 17.22 9.27 -9.80
CA ARG A 437 16.17 8.93 -10.75
C ARG A 437 14.85 9.53 -10.32
N PHE A 438 14.52 9.43 -9.03
CA PHE A 438 13.34 10.10 -8.47
C PHE A 438 13.40 11.61 -8.70
N ALA A 439 14.54 12.26 -8.42
CA ALA A 439 14.70 13.69 -8.61
C ALA A 439 14.49 14.14 -10.08
N ARG A 440 15.04 13.39 -11.04
CA ARG A 440 14.83 13.65 -12.48
C ARG A 440 13.35 13.53 -12.84
N TYR A 441 12.69 12.48 -12.36
CA TYR A 441 11.27 12.25 -12.60
C TYR A 441 10.39 13.34 -11.98
N ASN A 442 10.64 13.68 -10.72
CA ASN A 442 9.91 14.73 -9.99
C ASN A 442 10.05 16.09 -10.68
N SER A 443 11.28 16.46 -11.09
CA SER A 443 11.52 17.72 -11.82
C SER A 443 10.74 17.80 -13.14
N TYR A 444 10.65 16.68 -13.86
CA TYR A 444 9.82 16.59 -15.07
C TYR A 444 8.34 16.80 -14.77
N LEU A 445 7.81 16.16 -13.73
CA LEU A 445 6.41 16.32 -13.31
C LEU A 445 6.08 17.76 -12.93
N VAL A 446 6.87 18.37 -12.07
CA VAL A 446 6.63 19.74 -11.60
C VAL A 446 6.60 20.72 -12.78
N LYS A 447 7.56 20.62 -13.71
CA LYS A 447 7.58 21.46 -14.92
C LYS A 447 6.34 21.24 -15.79
N ALA A 448 5.87 20.00 -15.91
CA ALA A 448 4.65 19.68 -16.66
C ALA A 448 3.40 20.25 -15.99
N TYR A 449 3.33 20.21 -14.64
CA TYR A 449 2.22 20.74 -13.86
C TYR A 449 2.17 22.27 -13.89
N GLU A 450 3.31 22.94 -13.76
CA GLU A 450 3.42 24.40 -13.91
C GLU A 450 3.06 24.86 -15.32
N LYS A 451 3.41 24.08 -16.35
CA LYS A 451 2.96 24.34 -17.72
C LYS A 451 1.44 24.21 -17.85
N ALA A 452 0.84 23.23 -17.17
CA ALA A 452 -0.62 23.09 -17.13
C ALA A 452 -1.28 24.30 -16.45
N LEU A 453 -0.78 24.74 -15.28
CA LEU A 453 -1.28 25.94 -14.60
C LEU A 453 -1.22 27.18 -15.50
N ARG A 454 -0.08 27.45 -16.15
CA ARG A 454 0.07 28.59 -17.08
C ARG A 454 -0.90 28.51 -18.27
N LYS A 455 -1.15 27.30 -18.78
CA LYS A 455 -2.09 27.07 -19.87
C LYS A 455 -3.53 27.40 -19.43
N GLU A 456 -3.89 27.07 -18.20
CA GLU A 456 -5.22 27.37 -17.65
C GLU A 456 -5.42 28.86 -17.37
N VAL A 457 -4.38 29.57 -16.89
CA VAL A 457 -4.38 31.03 -16.76
C VAL A 457 -4.70 31.71 -18.10
N GLY A 458 -4.08 31.24 -19.20
CA GLY A 458 -4.37 31.75 -20.55
C GLY A 458 -5.81 31.52 -21.05
N ARG A 459 -6.62 30.75 -20.30
CA ARG A 459 -7.99 30.35 -20.66
C ARG A 459 -9.04 30.82 -19.66
N GLU A 460 -8.65 31.54 -18.61
CA GLU A 460 -9.55 32.02 -17.55
C GLU A 460 -10.80 32.72 -18.08
N HIS A 461 -10.64 33.58 -19.09
CA HIS A 461 -11.73 34.35 -19.69
C HIS A 461 -12.90 33.47 -20.17
N LEU A 462 -12.63 32.21 -20.55
CA LEU A 462 -13.67 31.27 -20.95
C LEU A 462 -14.57 30.89 -19.77
N LEU A 463 -13.96 30.57 -18.62
CA LEU A 463 -14.68 30.19 -17.42
C LEU A 463 -15.35 31.39 -16.75
N LYS A 464 -14.66 32.55 -16.68
CA LYS A 464 -15.24 33.79 -16.13
C LYS A 464 -16.51 34.19 -16.87
N LYS A 465 -16.45 34.18 -18.21
CA LYS A 465 -17.61 34.46 -19.06
C LYS A 465 -18.73 33.44 -18.87
N GLN A 466 -18.40 32.15 -18.76
CA GLN A 466 -19.39 31.08 -18.66
C GLN A 466 -20.09 31.06 -17.29
N LEU A 467 -19.38 31.38 -16.21
CA LEU A 467 -19.87 31.30 -14.82
C LEU A 467 -20.21 32.67 -14.22
N GLY A 468 -20.05 33.77 -14.97
CA GLY A 468 -20.38 35.12 -14.52
C GLY A 468 -19.58 35.59 -13.29
N THR A 469 -18.40 35.01 -13.05
CA THR A 469 -17.57 35.25 -11.87
C THR A 469 -16.18 35.69 -12.29
N GLU A 470 -15.70 36.81 -11.75
CA GLU A 470 -14.41 37.40 -12.13
C GLU A 470 -13.20 36.78 -11.41
N CYS A 471 -13.43 36.19 -10.23
CA CYS A 471 -12.40 35.56 -9.42
C CYS A 471 -12.22 34.10 -9.82
N ILE A 472 -11.00 33.72 -10.22
CA ILE A 472 -10.65 32.34 -10.56
C ILE A 472 -9.28 31.99 -9.98
N GLN A 473 -9.16 30.74 -9.54
CA GLN A 473 -7.93 30.13 -9.09
C GLN A 473 -7.69 28.81 -9.83
N HIS A 474 -6.43 28.53 -10.11
CA HIS A 474 -5.99 27.30 -10.75
C HIS A 474 -5.22 26.41 -9.78
N MET A 475 -5.55 25.12 -9.79
CA MET A 475 -4.92 24.08 -9.00
C MET A 475 -4.59 22.87 -9.88
N VAL A 476 -3.60 22.09 -9.49
CA VAL A 476 -3.30 20.78 -10.07
C VAL A 476 -3.41 19.75 -8.95
N VAL A 477 -4.19 18.69 -9.18
CA VAL A 477 -4.24 17.52 -8.30
C VAL A 477 -3.55 16.35 -8.99
N SER A 478 -2.48 15.84 -8.39
CA SER A 478 -1.68 14.71 -8.91
C SER A 478 -2.08 13.42 -8.22
N ARG A 479 -2.36 12.35 -8.98
CA ARG A 479 -2.67 11.03 -8.39
C ARG A 479 -1.48 10.46 -7.62
N PHE A 480 -0.27 10.73 -8.08
CA PHE A 480 0.98 10.24 -7.52
C PHE A 480 1.72 11.33 -6.74
N PRO A 481 2.58 10.96 -5.77
CA PRO A 481 3.32 11.91 -4.94
C PRO A 481 4.22 12.81 -5.78
N VAL A 482 4.39 14.05 -5.34
CA VAL A 482 5.25 15.07 -5.96
C VAL A 482 5.86 15.97 -4.89
N VAL A 483 7.14 16.29 -5.02
CA VAL A 483 7.87 17.23 -4.15
C VAL A 483 7.93 18.58 -4.85
N THR A 484 7.31 19.60 -4.26
CA THR A 484 7.27 20.97 -4.79
C THR A 484 6.83 21.96 -3.71
N ASP A 485 7.28 23.21 -3.80
CA ASP A 485 6.83 24.33 -2.96
C ASP A 485 5.65 25.10 -3.60
N ASN A 486 5.24 24.72 -4.81
CA ASN A 486 4.11 25.35 -5.47
C ASN A 486 2.80 24.94 -4.76
N ALA A 487 2.23 25.85 -3.96
CA ALA A 487 1.01 25.63 -3.19
C ALA A 487 -0.21 25.22 -4.03
N ARG A 488 -0.18 25.47 -5.35
CA ARG A 488 -1.24 25.10 -6.30
C ARG A 488 -1.13 23.66 -6.80
N ILE A 489 -0.11 22.90 -6.39
CA ILE A 489 0.08 21.50 -6.78
C ILE A 489 -0.12 20.62 -5.54
N LEU A 490 -1.12 19.75 -5.57
CA LEU A 490 -1.50 18.90 -4.44
C LEU A 490 -1.51 17.41 -4.84
N PRO A 491 -0.80 16.51 -4.14
CA PRO A 491 -1.03 15.08 -4.30
C PRO A 491 -2.42 14.68 -3.77
N PHE A 492 -3.09 13.75 -4.45
CA PHE A 492 -4.42 13.29 -4.07
C PHE A 492 -4.47 12.64 -2.69
N SER A 493 -3.36 12.09 -2.19
CA SER A 493 -3.28 11.59 -0.80
C SER A 493 -3.54 12.68 0.25
N ARG A 494 -3.38 13.96 -0.12
CA ARG A 494 -3.63 15.15 0.72
C ARG A 494 -4.83 15.97 0.26
N ILE A 495 -5.74 15.37 -0.51
CA ILE A 495 -6.89 16.08 -1.06
C ILE A 495 -7.80 16.68 0.03
N HIS A 496 -7.85 16.08 1.23
CA HIS A 496 -8.58 16.60 2.39
C HIS A 496 -8.08 17.98 2.86
N ASP A 497 -6.83 18.35 2.52
CA ASP A 497 -6.27 19.67 2.82
C ASP A 497 -6.67 20.75 1.79
N PHE A 498 -7.43 20.40 0.76
CA PHE A 498 -7.68 21.31 -0.37
C PHE A 498 -8.37 22.60 0.08
N ALA A 499 -9.41 22.51 0.92
CA ALA A 499 -10.10 23.70 1.44
C ALA A 499 -9.15 24.63 2.24
N ALA A 500 -8.33 24.07 3.12
CA ALA A 500 -7.38 24.84 3.91
C ALA A 500 -6.32 25.53 3.02
N ARG A 501 -5.82 24.82 2.00
CA ARG A 501 -4.89 25.38 1.01
C ARG A 501 -5.52 26.48 0.16
N ALA A 502 -6.77 26.27 -0.25
CA ALA A 502 -7.54 27.26 -0.99
C ALA A 502 -7.67 28.57 -0.22
N GLU A 503 -7.92 28.51 1.09
CA GLU A 503 -7.97 29.69 1.95
C GLU A 503 -6.61 30.42 2.05
N ILE A 504 -5.51 29.68 2.20
CA ILE A 504 -4.15 30.24 2.24
C ILE A 504 -3.86 31.00 0.94
N ILE A 505 -4.13 30.38 -0.22
CA ILE A 505 -3.91 30.99 -1.54
C ILE A 505 -4.71 32.30 -1.68
N LEU A 506 -5.96 32.35 -1.19
CA LEU A 506 -6.77 33.56 -1.25
C LEU A 506 -6.23 34.67 -0.32
N ARG A 507 -5.70 34.32 0.85
CA ARG A 507 -5.08 35.28 1.77
C ARG A 507 -3.80 35.89 1.17
N GLU A 508 -2.96 35.08 0.53
CA GLU A 508 -1.73 35.57 -0.11
C GLU A 508 -1.98 36.52 -1.29
N LEU A 509 -3.18 36.50 -1.88
CA LEU A 509 -3.59 37.39 -2.96
C LEU A 509 -4.25 38.69 -2.47
N THR A 510 -4.54 38.80 -1.17
CA THR A 510 -5.13 39.98 -0.56
C THR A 510 -4.04 40.69 0.26
N PRO A 511 -3.46 41.81 -0.22
CA PRO A 511 -2.35 42.49 0.47
C PRO A 511 -2.72 43.04 1.84
#